data_AF-A0A920N915-F1
#
_entry.id   AF-A0A920N915-F1
#
_cell.length_a   1.000
_cell.length_b   1.000
_cell.length_c   1.000
_cell.angle_alpha   90.00
_cell.angle_beta   90.00
_cell.angle_gamma   90.00
#
_symmetry.space_group_name_H-M   'P 1'
#
loop_
_entity.id
_entity.type
_entity.pdbx_description
1 polymer ?
#
loop_
_entity_poly.entity_id
_entity_poly.type
_entity_poly.pdbx_seq_one_letter_code
_entity_poly.pdbx_strand_id
1 'polypeptide(L)'
;MVPDRRETRRRLELLVGVAKKLLAESEKVLTVVEKEHRELTPQLEKLGKAQKATEVEANKTNKARGDSKKAADAAKKVADDLAAKLKAAQVKYAAARKAAGEAKAKFDAAKKKAAQAKQLHERAKKAKPAFELATRVRDASVLRLADARRRRITAPGIPFEPRQDKLPVAVPPGATVLFDGSGATGFLSKTGEKINWPITDGQLVSTKGGQNSNHIVSSVHFRDAVIHVEFLLPAKGSGNSGVYIHGNYELQIIRSHDKKTLTQKDMGAVYGFAKPLVNAARKPGEWQVYDILYEAPRRDGKQKIVKQGSITAWLNGRLVQKNTRFGEPRSVYHPYRHQATPYLKAIFEKQKKTMTGPVFLQDHGHAVRFRNVWILPLDDESKIYKPPAEKKAEKKAGK
;
A
#
# COMPACT_ATOMS: atom_id res chain seq x y z
N MET A 1 5.52 -26.07 5.26
CA MET A 1 4.93 -25.50 4.01
C MET A 1 5.34 -24.04 3.91
N VAL A 2 6.05 -23.65 2.84
CA VAL A 2 6.37 -22.23 2.60
C VAL A 2 5.12 -21.53 2.05
N PRO A 3 4.68 -20.37 2.57
CA PRO A 3 3.50 -19.68 2.05
C PRO A 3 3.73 -19.18 0.62
N ASP A 4 3.06 -19.78 -0.38
CA ASP A 4 3.12 -19.36 -1.79
C ASP A 4 2.25 -18.11 -2.05
N ARG A 5 2.77 -16.95 -1.62
CA ARG A 5 2.12 -15.64 -1.78
C ARG A 5 2.11 -15.20 -3.25
N ARG A 6 1.07 -14.44 -3.65
CA ARG A 6 0.93 -13.87 -5.00
C ARG A 6 2.17 -13.07 -5.45
N GLU A 7 2.79 -12.36 -4.52
CA GLU A 7 4.01 -11.59 -4.78
C GLU A 7 5.22 -12.50 -5.08
N THR A 8 5.33 -13.64 -4.39
CA THR A 8 6.33 -14.67 -4.66
C THR A 8 6.22 -15.20 -6.09
N ARG A 9 4.99 -15.43 -6.57
CA ARG A 9 4.76 -15.88 -7.96
C ARG A 9 5.16 -14.86 -9.01
N ARG A 10 4.83 -13.58 -8.80
CA ARG A 10 5.28 -12.48 -9.68
C ARG A 10 6.80 -12.38 -9.72
N ARG A 11 7.46 -12.48 -8.55
CA ARG A 11 8.93 -12.49 -8.47
C ARG A 11 9.53 -13.69 -9.20
N LEU A 12 8.92 -14.88 -9.11
CA LEU A 12 9.34 -16.07 -9.84
C LEU A 12 9.16 -15.94 -11.36
N GLU A 13 8.06 -15.34 -11.84
CA GLU A 13 7.84 -15.04 -13.26
C GLU A 13 8.91 -14.08 -13.81
N LEU A 14 9.19 -13.00 -13.08
CA LEU A 14 10.27 -12.06 -13.42
C LEU A 14 11.63 -12.76 -13.44
N LEU A 15 11.91 -13.61 -12.44
CA LEU A 15 13.16 -14.36 -12.33
C LEU A 15 13.34 -15.34 -13.50
N VAL A 16 12.27 -16.02 -13.94
CA VAL A 16 12.29 -16.84 -15.17
C VAL A 16 12.60 -15.99 -16.40
N GLY A 17 12.00 -14.80 -16.52
CA GLY A 17 12.27 -13.87 -17.61
C GLY A 17 13.74 -13.42 -17.66
N VAL A 18 14.29 -13.00 -16.52
CA VAL A 18 15.70 -12.61 -16.37
C VAL A 18 16.63 -13.80 -16.69
N ALA A 19 16.34 -14.99 -16.18
CA ALA A 19 17.16 -16.17 -16.41
C ALA A 19 17.17 -16.58 -17.90
N LYS A 20 16.05 -16.46 -18.62
CA LYS A 20 16.00 -16.68 -20.07
C LYS A 20 16.84 -15.67 -20.84
N LYS A 21 16.78 -14.40 -20.46
CA LYS A 21 17.57 -13.33 -21.11
C LYS A 21 19.06 -13.55 -20.92
N LEU A 22 19.50 -13.84 -19.69
CA LEU A 22 20.90 -14.15 -19.38
C LEU A 22 21.41 -15.39 -20.12
N LEU A 23 20.56 -16.42 -20.26
CA LEU A 23 20.91 -17.61 -21.04
C LEU A 23 21.15 -17.26 -22.52
N ALA A 24 20.23 -16.50 -23.14
CA ALA A 24 20.35 -16.08 -24.53
C ALA A 24 21.56 -15.16 -24.78
N GLU A 25 21.87 -14.26 -23.83
CA GLU A 25 23.07 -13.42 -23.89
C GLU A 25 24.35 -14.25 -23.78
N SER A 26 24.38 -15.22 -22.85
CA SER A 26 25.53 -16.12 -22.67
C SER A 26 25.76 -17.00 -23.91
N GLU A 27 24.70 -17.44 -24.57
CA GLU A 27 24.76 -18.21 -25.83
C GLU A 27 25.35 -17.38 -26.98
N LYS A 28 24.95 -16.11 -27.11
CA LYS A 28 25.53 -15.18 -28.10
C LYS A 28 27.03 -14.95 -27.87
N VAL A 29 27.43 -14.75 -26.61
CA VAL A 29 28.84 -14.57 -26.27
C VAL A 29 29.63 -15.83 -26.57
N LEU A 30 29.11 -17.01 -26.18
CA LEU A 30 29.77 -18.28 -26.45
C LEU A 30 29.97 -18.52 -27.95
N THR A 31 28.94 -18.30 -28.77
CA THR A 31 29.01 -18.48 -30.22
C THR A 31 30.02 -17.54 -30.90
N VAL A 32 30.12 -16.28 -30.47
CA VAL A 32 31.13 -15.33 -30.99
C VAL A 32 32.55 -15.78 -30.65
N VAL A 33 32.79 -16.14 -29.39
CA VAL A 33 34.15 -16.50 -28.94
C VAL A 33 34.59 -17.87 -29.49
N GLU A 34 33.68 -18.83 -29.62
CA GLU A 34 33.96 -20.12 -30.28
C GLU A 34 34.28 -19.94 -31.77
N LYS A 35 33.59 -19.02 -32.46
CA LYS A 35 33.88 -18.67 -33.85
C LYS A 35 35.28 -18.07 -33.98
N GLU A 36 35.65 -17.10 -33.14
CA GLU A 36 36.98 -16.49 -33.14
C GLU A 36 38.09 -17.53 -32.88
N HIS A 37 37.89 -18.41 -31.90
CA HIS A 37 38.82 -19.51 -31.63
C HIS A 37 38.95 -20.46 -32.84
N ARG A 38 37.85 -20.78 -33.51
CA ARG A 38 37.82 -21.65 -34.69
C ARG A 38 38.56 -21.03 -35.89
N GLU A 39 38.44 -19.71 -36.08
CA GLU A 39 39.11 -18.97 -37.15
C GLU A 39 40.62 -18.80 -36.91
N LEU A 40 41.04 -18.63 -35.65
CA LEU A 40 42.46 -18.50 -35.28
C LEU A 40 43.23 -19.83 -35.38
N THR A 41 42.54 -20.96 -35.22
CA THR A 41 43.15 -22.31 -35.25
C THR A 41 43.95 -22.58 -36.54
N PRO A 42 43.37 -22.49 -37.75
CA PRO A 42 44.11 -22.74 -39.00
C PRO A 42 45.16 -21.65 -39.31
N GLN A 43 44.96 -20.41 -38.85
CA GLN A 43 45.93 -19.33 -39.03
C GLN A 43 47.20 -19.59 -38.23
N LEU A 44 47.05 -20.07 -36.99
CA LEU A 44 48.16 -20.45 -36.13
C LEU A 44 48.95 -21.63 -36.71
N GLU A 45 48.26 -22.65 -37.23
CA GLU A 45 48.89 -23.78 -37.90
C GLU A 45 49.67 -23.37 -39.15
N LYS A 46 49.09 -22.47 -39.97
CA LYS A 46 49.73 -21.95 -41.18
C LYS A 46 50.99 -21.15 -40.86
N LEU A 47 50.93 -20.26 -39.85
CA LEU A 47 52.09 -19.49 -39.39
C LEU A 47 53.19 -20.39 -38.80
N GLY A 48 52.81 -21.43 -38.05
CA GLY A 48 53.78 -22.40 -37.51
C GLY A 48 54.47 -23.22 -38.59
N LYS A 49 53.75 -23.63 -39.64
CA LYS A 49 54.33 -24.30 -40.81
C LYS A 49 55.27 -23.37 -41.59
N ALA A 50 54.85 -22.12 -41.80
CA ALA A 50 55.66 -21.12 -42.48
C ALA A 50 56.96 -20.82 -41.72
N GLN A 51 56.92 -20.65 -40.40
CA GLN A 51 58.12 -20.40 -39.58
C GLN A 51 59.12 -21.55 -39.69
N LYS A 52 58.67 -22.80 -39.55
CA LYS A 52 59.53 -23.97 -39.68
C LYS A 52 60.19 -24.03 -41.06
N ALA A 53 59.47 -23.71 -42.12
CA ALA A 53 60.02 -23.66 -43.47
C ALA A 53 61.08 -22.54 -43.61
N THR A 54 60.84 -21.36 -43.06
CA THR A 54 61.78 -20.23 -43.14
C THR A 54 63.03 -20.43 -42.28
N GLU A 55 62.91 -21.07 -41.11
CA GLU A 55 64.06 -21.44 -40.26
C GLU A 55 64.96 -22.46 -40.94
N VAL A 56 64.38 -23.46 -41.62
CA VAL A 56 65.13 -24.44 -42.41
C VAL A 56 65.89 -23.76 -43.55
N GLU A 57 65.28 -22.79 -44.22
CA GLU A 57 65.88 -22.04 -45.34
C GLU A 57 66.96 -21.06 -44.88
N ALA A 58 66.75 -20.35 -43.76
CA ALA A 58 67.72 -19.48 -43.12
C ALA A 58 68.97 -20.25 -42.61
N ASN A 59 68.77 -21.46 -42.08
CA ASN A 59 69.88 -22.33 -41.66
C ASN A 59 70.68 -22.88 -42.86
N LYS A 60 70.05 -23.12 -44.00
CA LYS A 60 70.75 -23.50 -45.24
C LYS A 60 71.59 -22.34 -45.79
N THR A 61 71.06 -21.12 -45.80
CA THR A 61 71.77 -19.91 -46.26
C THR A 61 72.93 -19.52 -45.34
N ASN A 62 72.83 -19.73 -44.03
CA ASN A 62 73.94 -19.50 -43.09
C ASN A 62 75.10 -20.51 -43.24
N LYS A 63 74.83 -21.72 -43.74
CA LYS A 63 75.84 -22.78 -43.93
C LYS A 63 76.67 -22.59 -45.22
N ALA A 64 76.14 -21.83 -46.18
CA ALA A 64 76.83 -21.44 -47.41
C ALA A 64 77.54 -20.09 -47.22
N ARG A 65 78.72 -20.07 -46.56
CA ARG A 65 79.53 -18.85 -46.45
C ARG A 65 80.39 -18.65 -47.69
N GLY A 66 80.03 -17.66 -48.49
CA GLY A 66 80.80 -17.04 -49.56
C GLY A 66 79.99 -15.91 -50.18
N ASP A 67 80.26 -14.67 -49.75
CA ASP A 67 79.95 -13.42 -50.47
C ASP A 67 78.51 -12.87 -50.61
N SER A 68 77.60 -13.10 -49.66
CA SER A 68 76.53 -12.10 -49.41
C SER A 68 75.98 -12.08 -47.98
N LYS A 69 76.72 -11.45 -47.06
CA LYS A 69 76.25 -11.10 -45.70
C LYS A 69 74.84 -10.48 -45.70
N LYS A 70 74.54 -9.68 -46.74
CA LYS A 70 73.24 -9.04 -46.98
C LYS A 70 72.07 -10.02 -47.18
N ALA A 71 72.29 -11.19 -47.80
CA ALA A 71 71.24 -12.19 -48.02
C ALA A 71 70.94 -12.99 -46.75
N ALA A 72 71.97 -13.34 -45.98
CA ALA A 72 71.81 -13.99 -44.68
C ALA A 72 71.11 -13.07 -43.66
N ASP A 73 71.47 -11.78 -43.63
CA ASP A 73 70.82 -10.79 -42.77
C ASP A 73 69.35 -10.57 -43.16
N ALA A 74 69.02 -10.58 -44.46
CA ALA A 74 67.65 -10.49 -44.95
C ALA A 74 66.81 -11.74 -44.59
N ALA A 75 67.36 -12.94 -44.76
CA ALA A 75 66.69 -14.18 -44.39
C ALA A 75 66.43 -14.28 -42.87
N LYS A 76 67.41 -13.85 -42.06
CA LYS A 76 67.27 -13.75 -40.60
C LYS A 76 66.17 -12.77 -40.20
N LYS A 77 66.13 -11.58 -40.82
CA LYS A 77 65.08 -10.59 -40.57
C LYS A 77 63.68 -11.14 -40.89
N VAL A 78 63.53 -11.86 -42.00
CA VAL A 78 62.25 -12.50 -42.36
C VAL A 78 61.86 -13.58 -41.33
N ALA A 79 62.81 -14.38 -40.87
CA ALA A 79 62.56 -15.38 -39.82
C ALA A 79 62.16 -14.74 -38.48
N ASP A 80 62.86 -13.67 -38.07
CA ASP A 80 62.56 -12.92 -36.85
C ASP A 80 61.17 -12.24 -36.91
N ASP A 81 60.81 -11.65 -38.06
CA ASP A 81 59.48 -11.06 -38.30
C ASP A 81 58.37 -12.12 -38.26
N LEU A 82 58.64 -13.32 -38.79
CA LEU A 82 57.67 -14.41 -38.80
C LEU A 82 57.51 -15.04 -37.42
N ALA A 83 58.59 -15.16 -36.65
CA ALA A 83 58.58 -15.58 -35.25
C ALA A 83 57.82 -14.58 -34.36
N ALA A 84 58.00 -13.28 -34.59
CA ALA A 84 57.22 -12.24 -33.91
C ALA A 84 55.72 -12.34 -34.23
N LYS A 85 55.37 -12.59 -35.50
CA LYS A 85 53.98 -12.83 -35.93
C LYS A 85 53.40 -14.10 -35.33
N LEU A 86 54.14 -15.20 -35.25
CA LEU A 86 53.67 -16.43 -34.61
C LEU A 86 53.45 -16.22 -33.11
N LYS A 87 54.39 -15.57 -32.42
CA LYS A 87 54.26 -15.26 -30.99
C LYS A 87 53.02 -14.40 -30.72
N ALA A 88 52.78 -13.38 -31.53
CA ALA A 88 51.56 -12.57 -31.44
C ALA A 88 50.28 -13.39 -31.69
N ALA A 89 50.30 -14.31 -32.66
CA ALA A 89 49.18 -15.21 -32.94
C ALA A 89 48.93 -16.22 -31.80
N GLN A 90 49.99 -16.77 -31.19
CA GLN A 90 49.91 -17.66 -30.03
C GLN A 90 49.28 -16.96 -28.81
N VAL A 91 49.67 -15.72 -28.55
CA VAL A 91 49.08 -14.89 -27.48
C VAL A 91 47.58 -14.68 -27.72
N LYS A 92 47.19 -14.32 -28.95
CA LYS A 92 45.77 -14.16 -29.33
C LYS A 92 44.98 -15.47 -29.20
N TYR A 93 45.54 -16.58 -29.67
CA TYR A 93 44.92 -17.90 -29.56
C TYR A 93 44.72 -18.33 -28.10
N ALA A 94 45.73 -18.16 -27.25
CA ALA A 94 45.64 -18.49 -25.82
C ALA A 94 44.57 -17.65 -25.12
N ALA A 95 44.48 -16.34 -25.44
CA ALA A 95 43.44 -15.46 -24.94
C ALA A 95 42.03 -15.90 -25.40
N ALA A 96 41.85 -16.19 -26.70
CA ALA A 96 40.58 -16.66 -27.26
C ALA A 96 40.14 -18.02 -26.65
N ARG A 97 41.08 -18.96 -26.47
CA ARG A 97 40.79 -20.25 -25.83
C ARG A 97 40.36 -20.10 -24.37
N LYS A 98 41.04 -19.22 -23.61
CA LYS A 98 40.66 -18.91 -22.22
C LYS A 98 39.27 -18.27 -22.16
N ALA A 99 39.01 -17.30 -23.02
CA ALA A 99 37.71 -16.64 -23.12
C ALA A 99 36.58 -17.63 -23.49
N ALA A 100 36.84 -18.59 -24.39
CA ALA A 100 35.88 -19.63 -24.75
C ALA A 100 35.54 -20.53 -23.54
N GLY A 101 36.55 -20.94 -22.77
CA GLY A 101 36.35 -21.73 -21.55
C GLY A 101 35.52 -20.99 -20.49
N GLU A 102 35.81 -19.70 -20.26
CA GLU A 102 35.05 -18.86 -19.33
C GLU A 102 33.61 -18.61 -19.81
N ALA A 103 33.41 -18.37 -21.11
CA ALA A 103 32.09 -18.20 -21.71
C ALA A 103 31.24 -19.47 -21.58
N LYS A 104 31.84 -20.65 -21.81
CA LYS A 104 31.18 -21.94 -21.66
C LYS A 104 30.75 -22.20 -20.21
N ALA A 105 31.63 -21.93 -19.24
CA ALA A 105 31.29 -22.06 -17.82
C ALA A 105 30.13 -21.13 -17.41
N LYS A 106 30.12 -19.88 -17.90
CA LYS A 106 29.02 -18.93 -17.67
C LYS A 106 27.71 -19.40 -18.32
N PHE A 107 27.77 -19.93 -19.53
CA PHE A 107 26.61 -20.50 -20.22
C PHE A 107 26.01 -21.68 -19.45
N ASP A 108 26.82 -22.63 -19.00
CA ASP A 108 26.36 -23.80 -18.24
C ASP A 108 25.73 -23.38 -16.89
N ALA A 109 26.32 -22.40 -16.21
CA ALA A 109 25.77 -21.83 -14.98
C ALA A 109 24.43 -21.12 -15.22
N ALA A 110 24.30 -20.33 -16.30
CA ALA A 110 23.06 -19.68 -16.69
C ALA A 110 21.96 -20.71 -17.04
N LYS A 111 22.33 -21.79 -17.75
CA LYS A 111 21.42 -22.89 -18.10
C LYS A 111 20.86 -23.60 -16.86
N LYS A 112 21.72 -23.88 -15.87
CA LYS A 112 21.30 -24.47 -14.59
C LYS A 112 20.35 -23.55 -13.82
N LYS A 113 20.64 -22.26 -13.74
CA LYS A 113 19.77 -21.27 -13.09
C LYS A 113 18.42 -21.14 -13.80
N ALA A 114 18.39 -21.14 -15.13
CA ALA A 114 17.16 -21.11 -15.91
C ALA A 114 16.29 -22.37 -15.68
N ALA A 115 16.90 -23.55 -15.58
CA ALA A 115 16.20 -24.79 -15.26
C ALA A 115 15.59 -24.77 -13.84
N GLN A 116 16.36 -24.32 -12.85
CA GLN A 116 15.88 -24.17 -11.46
C GLN A 116 14.72 -23.15 -11.36
N ALA A 117 14.85 -22.01 -12.03
CA ALA A 117 13.79 -20.99 -12.09
C ALA A 117 12.49 -21.55 -12.68
N LYS A 118 12.59 -22.32 -13.78
CA LYS A 118 11.45 -22.98 -14.41
C LYS A 118 10.79 -23.99 -13.46
N GLN A 119 11.58 -24.81 -12.77
CA GLN A 119 11.06 -25.80 -11.81
C GLN A 119 10.31 -25.14 -10.64
N LEU A 120 10.85 -24.05 -10.08
CA LEU A 120 10.19 -23.28 -9.03
C LEU A 120 8.88 -22.65 -9.51
N HIS A 121 8.88 -22.10 -10.72
CA HIS A 121 7.69 -21.50 -11.32
C HIS A 121 6.57 -22.54 -11.56
N GLU A 122 6.91 -23.74 -12.03
CA GLU A 122 5.94 -24.83 -12.20
C GLU A 122 5.38 -25.36 -10.88
N ARG A 123 6.21 -25.45 -9.82
CA ARG A 123 5.73 -25.78 -8.47
C ARG A 123 4.74 -24.74 -7.95
N ALA A 124 5.04 -23.46 -8.12
CA ALA A 124 4.14 -22.36 -7.77
C ALA A 124 2.81 -22.39 -8.56
N LYS A 125 2.85 -22.71 -9.87
CA LYS A 125 1.63 -22.90 -10.66
C LYS A 125 0.74 -24.01 -10.12
N LYS A 126 1.32 -25.15 -9.73
CA LYS A 126 0.57 -26.28 -9.16
C LYS A 126 -0.05 -25.95 -7.79
N ALA A 127 0.59 -25.09 -6.99
CA ALA A 127 0.08 -24.67 -5.68
C ALA A 127 -0.99 -23.56 -5.75
N LYS A 128 -1.10 -22.84 -6.88
CA LYS A 128 -2.03 -21.71 -7.07
C LYS A 128 -3.49 -22.05 -6.74
N PRO A 129 -4.10 -23.16 -7.23
CA PRO A 129 -5.50 -23.47 -6.95
C PRO A 129 -5.78 -23.69 -5.46
N ALA A 130 -4.89 -24.40 -4.75
CA ALA A 130 -5.02 -24.65 -3.32
C ALA A 130 -4.92 -23.35 -2.50
N PHE A 131 -4.01 -22.45 -2.87
CA PHE A 131 -3.90 -21.14 -2.25
C PHE A 131 -5.14 -20.26 -2.50
N GLU A 132 -5.65 -20.27 -3.73
CA GLU A 132 -6.87 -19.53 -4.09
C GLU A 132 -8.09 -20.06 -3.33
N LEU A 133 -8.22 -21.39 -3.20
CA LEU A 133 -9.26 -22.02 -2.40
C LEU A 133 -9.14 -21.63 -0.92
N ALA A 134 -7.94 -21.75 -0.33
CA ALA A 134 -7.71 -21.36 1.06
C ALA A 134 -8.02 -19.87 1.30
N THR A 135 -7.69 -19.01 0.33
CA THR A 135 -8.04 -17.58 0.36
C THR A 135 -9.55 -17.39 0.36
N ARG A 136 -10.28 -18.04 -0.56
CA ARG A 136 -11.74 -17.96 -0.62
C ARG A 136 -12.41 -18.48 0.66
N VAL A 137 -11.94 -19.61 1.20
CA VAL A 137 -12.45 -20.18 2.46
C VAL A 137 -12.23 -19.22 3.63
N ARG A 138 -11.03 -18.62 3.72
CA ARG A 138 -10.73 -17.62 4.73
C ARG A 138 -11.63 -16.40 4.59
N ASP A 139 -11.76 -15.86 3.38
CA ASP A 139 -12.56 -14.66 3.11
C ASP A 139 -14.06 -14.93 3.40
N ALA A 140 -14.58 -16.10 3.02
CA ALA A 140 -15.93 -16.54 3.38
C ALA A 140 -16.12 -16.69 4.89
N SER A 141 -15.11 -17.20 5.61
CA SER A 141 -15.14 -17.32 7.07
C SER A 141 -15.20 -15.95 7.75
N VAL A 142 -14.44 -14.96 7.24
CA VAL A 142 -14.49 -13.57 7.73
C VAL A 142 -15.87 -12.96 7.50
N LEU A 143 -16.46 -13.16 6.32
CA LEU A 143 -17.83 -12.69 6.02
C LEU A 143 -18.87 -13.33 6.93
N ARG A 144 -18.76 -14.63 7.21
CA ARG A 144 -19.66 -15.34 8.11
C ARG A 144 -19.57 -14.82 9.55
N LEU A 145 -18.36 -14.54 10.03
CA LEU A 145 -18.14 -13.95 11.36
C LEU A 145 -18.68 -12.51 11.43
N ALA A 146 -18.51 -11.73 10.37
CA ALA A 146 -19.07 -10.39 10.26
C ALA A 146 -20.61 -10.40 10.32
N ASP A 147 -21.25 -11.28 9.55
CA ASP A 147 -22.71 -11.45 9.54
C ASP A 147 -23.24 -11.93 10.89
N ALA A 148 -22.61 -12.95 11.50
CA ALA A 148 -22.99 -13.42 12.83
C ALA A 148 -22.92 -12.30 13.88
N ARG A 149 -21.89 -11.44 13.82
CA ARG A 149 -21.75 -10.30 14.72
C ARG A 149 -22.82 -9.24 14.47
N ARG A 150 -23.06 -8.88 13.20
CA ARG A 150 -24.14 -7.96 12.80
C ARG A 150 -25.47 -8.43 13.36
N ARG A 151 -25.84 -9.70 13.14
CA ARG A 151 -27.08 -10.30 13.65
C ARG A 151 -27.19 -10.21 15.17
N ARG A 152 -26.12 -10.47 15.91
CA ARG A 152 -26.11 -10.36 17.37
C ARG A 152 -26.35 -8.93 17.84
N ILE A 153 -25.74 -7.94 17.18
CA ILE A 153 -25.91 -6.51 17.53
C ILE A 153 -27.33 -6.04 17.23
N THR A 154 -27.92 -6.49 16.12
CA THR A 154 -29.27 -6.10 15.70
C THR A 154 -30.37 -6.99 16.28
N ALA A 155 -30.02 -8.00 17.09
CA ALA A 155 -30.99 -8.92 17.66
C ALA A 155 -31.87 -8.19 18.70
N PRO A 156 -33.20 -8.29 18.59
CA PRO A 156 -34.10 -7.72 19.59
C PRO A 156 -33.76 -8.21 21.00
N GLY A 157 -33.75 -7.31 21.97
CA GLY A 157 -33.53 -7.63 23.38
C GLY A 157 -32.07 -7.89 23.79
N ILE A 158 -31.11 -7.96 22.85
CA ILE A 158 -29.70 -8.08 23.18
C ILE A 158 -29.09 -6.68 23.35
N PRO A 159 -28.51 -6.34 24.52
CA PRO A 159 -27.88 -5.04 24.72
C PRO A 159 -26.56 -4.93 23.94
N PHE A 160 -26.30 -3.72 23.43
CA PHE A 160 -25.00 -3.38 22.85
C PHE A 160 -23.98 -3.08 23.95
N GLU A 161 -23.06 -4.02 24.16
CA GLU A 161 -22.03 -3.97 25.21
C GLU A 161 -20.63 -4.21 24.61
N PRO A 162 -19.91 -3.14 24.22
CA PRO A 162 -18.56 -3.23 23.69
C PRO A 162 -17.54 -3.52 24.80
N ARG A 163 -16.42 -4.16 24.44
CA ARG A 163 -15.29 -4.39 25.34
C ARG A 163 -14.24 -3.30 25.18
N GLN A 164 -14.09 -2.47 26.22
CA GLN A 164 -13.20 -1.31 26.27
C GLN A 164 -12.14 -1.43 27.38
N ASP A 165 -11.94 -2.64 27.91
CA ASP A 165 -11.04 -2.99 29.02
C ASP A 165 -9.56 -3.01 28.61
N LYS A 166 -9.28 -3.27 27.34
CA LYS A 166 -7.91 -3.28 26.78
C LYS A 166 -7.84 -2.37 25.56
N LEU A 167 -6.87 -1.45 25.57
CA LEU A 167 -6.55 -0.58 24.44
C LEU A 167 -5.21 -0.99 23.77
N PRO A 168 -5.09 -0.88 22.44
CA PRO A 168 -6.17 -0.56 21.51
C PRO A 168 -7.20 -1.69 21.41
N VAL A 169 -8.48 -1.34 21.20
CA VAL A 169 -9.55 -2.34 21.06
C VAL A 169 -9.37 -3.12 19.77
N ALA A 170 -9.50 -4.44 19.83
CA ALA A 170 -9.38 -5.29 18.66
C ALA A 170 -10.47 -4.98 17.62
N VAL A 171 -10.04 -4.75 16.37
CA VAL A 171 -10.95 -4.54 15.24
C VAL A 171 -11.77 -5.82 14.99
N PRO A 172 -13.10 -5.77 15.01
CA PRO A 172 -13.91 -6.96 14.80
C PRO A 172 -13.96 -7.35 13.30
N PRO A 173 -14.18 -8.65 12.99
CA PRO A 173 -14.45 -9.07 11.62
C PRO A 173 -15.61 -8.29 10.99
N GLY A 174 -15.44 -7.86 9.74
CA GLY A 174 -16.43 -7.06 9.01
C GLY A 174 -16.32 -5.55 9.20
N ALA A 175 -15.51 -5.08 10.16
CA ALA A 175 -15.27 -3.66 10.29
C ALA A 175 -14.34 -3.16 9.16
N THR A 176 -14.69 -2.01 8.60
CA THR A 176 -13.83 -1.23 7.73
C THR A 176 -12.97 -0.29 8.57
N VAL A 177 -11.67 -0.51 8.54
CA VAL A 177 -10.69 0.34 9.23
C VAL A 177 -10.53 1.65 8.47
N LEU A 178 -10.76 2.76 9.14
CA LEU A 178 -10.49 4.11 8.63
C LEU A 178 -9.09 4.60 9.03
N PHE A 179 -8.58 4.18 10.18
CA PHE A 179 -7.22 4.49 10.60
C PHE A 179 -6.73 3.51 11.68
N ASP A 180 -5.63 2.81 11.46
CA ASP A 180 -5.03 1.83 12.40
C ASP A 180 -3.68 2.28 12.97
N GLY A 181 -3.25 3.50 12.66
CA GLY A 181 -1.90 3.98 12.99
C GLY A 181 -0.85 3.71 11.91
N SER A 182 -1.23 3.08 10.80
CA SER A 182 -0.38 3.02 9.60
C SER A 182 -0.32 4.39 8.89
N GLY A 183 0.49 4.49 7.83
CA GLY A 183 0.59 5.70 7.01
C GLY A 183 -0.60 5.95 6.08
N ALA A 184 -1.62 5.08 6.06
CA ALA A 184 -2.80 5.19 5.21
C ALA A 184 -4.03 5.57 6.04
N THR A 185 -4.93 6.37 5.44
CA THR A 185 -6.20 6.74 6.06
C THR A 185 -7.35 6.52 5.09
N GLY A 186 -8.50 6.11 5.63
CA GLY A 186 -9.78 6.07 4.94
C GLY A 186 -10.52 7.42 4.99
N PHE A 187 -9.80 8.52 5.14
CA PHE A 187 -10.37 9.87 5.28
C PHE A 187 -10.00 10.77 4.10
N LEU A 188 -10.91 11.67 3.76
CA LEU A 188 -10.76 12.73 2.76
C LEU A 188 -10.99 14.10 3.43
N SER A 189 -10.52 15.17 2.81
CA SER A 189 -10.83 16.53 3.23
C SER A 189 -12.31 16.84 2.97
N LYS A 190 -12.80 17.97 3.50
CA LYS A 190 -14.14 18.47 3.15
C LYS A 190 -14.31 18.79 1.66
N THR A 191 -13.25 18.86 0.86
CA THR A 191 -13.32 19.05 -0.61
C THR A 191 -13.29 17.72 -1.36
N GLY A 192 -13.17 16.60 -0.66
CA GLY A 192 -13.03 15.27 -1.27
C GLY A 192 -11.58 14.96 -1.70
N GLU A 193 -10.64 15.80 -1.32
CA GLU A 193 -9.21 15.64 -1.64
C GLU A 193 -8.48 14.89 -0.51
N LYS A 194 -7.17 14.72 -0.66
CA LYS A 194 -6.34 14.14 0.40
C LYS A 194 -6.37 15.04 1.64
N ILE A 195 -6.45 14.43 2.83
CA ILE A 195 -6.33 15.17 4.10
C ILE A 195 -4.92 15.73 4.28
N ASN A 196 -4.80 16.77 5.10
CA ASN A 196 -3.52 17.37 5.50
C ASN A 196 -3.24 17.23 7.01
N TRP A 197 -4.03 16.42 7.73
CA TRP A 197 -3.74 16.08 9.12
C TRP A 197 -2.49 15.18 9.16
N PRO A 198 -1.45 15.54 9.92
CA PRO A 198 -0.23 14.76 10.00
C PRO A 198 -0.45 13.47 10.79
N ILE A 199 0.32 12.45 10.42
CA ILE A 199 0.45 11.22 11.19
C ILE A 199 1.79 11.30 11.93
N THR A 200 1.76 11.29 13.25
CA THR A 200 2.95 11.37 14.12
C THR A 200 2.91 10.21 15.09
N ASP A 201 3.95 9.38 15.12
CA ASP A 201 4.02 8.19 16.00
C ASP A 201 2.78 7.28 15.90
N GLY A 202 2.28 7.07 14.68
CA GLY A 202 1.07 6.28 14.42
C GLY A 202 -0.23 6.93 14.89
N GLN A 203 -0.24 8.25 15.15
CA GLN A 203 -1.40 9.00 15.60
C GLN A 203 -1.78 10.04 14.57
N LEU A 204 -3.04 10.06 14.16
CA LEU A 204 -3.57 11.08 13.26
C LEU A 204 -3.91 12.32 14.09
N VAL A 205 -3.27 13.45 13.81
CA VAL A 205 -3.38 14.65 14.65
C VAL A 205 -4.22 15.72 13.97
N SER A 206 -5.27 16.18 14.66
CA SER A 206 -6.09 17.30 14.19
C SER A 206 -5.26 18.57 14.04
N THR A 207 -5.33 19.21 12.88
CA THR A 207 -4.71 20.51 12.62
C THR A 207 -5.75 21.56 12.32
N LYS A 208 -5.52 22.75 12.88
CA LYS A 208 -6.33 23.93 12.60
C LYS A 208 -6.26 24.25 11.10
N GLY A 209 -7.40 24.51 10.48
CA GLY A 209 -7.45 25.15 9.16
C GLY A 209 -8.57 26.18 9.07
N GLY A 210 -8.30 27.29 8.37
CA GLY A 210 -9.25 28.40 8.21
C GLY A 210 -9.85 28.87 9.55
N GLN A 211 -11.17 29.05 9.57
CA GLN A 211 -11.96 29.37 10.76
C GLN A 211 -12.33 28.11 11.56
N ASN A 212 -11.35 27.31 12.00
CA ASN A 212 -11.55 26.03 12.71
C ASN A 212 -12.44 25.03 11.94
N SER A 213 -12.15 24.84 10.65
CA SER A 213 -13.01 24.05 9.78
C SER A 213 -12.23 23.10 8.88
N ASN A 214 -11.17 22.49 9.40
CA ASN A 214 -10.40 21.46 8.70
C ASN A 214 -10.86 20.04 9.05
N HIS A 215 -12.18 19.82 9.15
CA HIS A 215 -12.72 18.50 9.45
C HIS A 215 -12.33 17.48 8.37
N ILE A 216 -12.16 16.22 8.76
CA ILE A 216 -11.91 15.12 7.83
C ILE A 216 -13.13 14.20 7.76
N VAL A 217 -13.35 13.60 6.61
CA VAL A 217 -14.59 12.91 6.23
C VAL A 217 -14.26 11.48 5.80
N SER A 218 -14.93 10.46 6.34
CA SER A 218 -14.65 9.08 5.94
C SER A 218 -15.04 8.84 4.48
N SER A 219 -14.21 8.10 3.75
CA SER A 219 -14.53 7.62 2.41
C SER A 219 -15.58 6.50 2.43
N VAL A 220 -15.78 5.85 3.58
CA VAL A 220 -16.87 4.89 3.79
C VAL A 220 -18.14 5.65 4.14
N HIS A 221 -19.22 5.40 3.40
CA HIS A 221 -20.57 5.83 3.74
C HIS A 221 -21.39 4.62 4.15
N PHE A 222 -22.17 4.73 5.22
CA PHE A 222 -23.00 3.66 5.78
C PHE A 222 -24.38 4.22 6.18
N ARG A 223 -25.37 3.36 6.46
CA ARG A 223 -26.66 3.80 7.02
C ARG A 223 -26.69 3.55 8.53
N ASP A 224 -26.65 2.29 8.94
CA ASP A 224 -26.53 1.91 10.35
C ASP A 224 -25.15 1.30 10.61
N ALA A 225 -24.54 1.59 11.75
CA ALA A 225 -23.21 1.07 12.07
C ALA A 225 -22.91 1.06 13.57
N VAL A 226 -21.93 0.22 13.93
CA VAL A 226 -21.08 0.47 15.11
C VAL A 226 -19.85 1.25 14.65
N ILE A 227 -19.56 2.36 15.32
CA ILE A 227 -18.42 3.23 15.05
C ILE A 227 -17.51 3.20 16.27
N HIS A 228 -16.22 3.01 16.03
CA HIS A 228 -15.22 3.01 17.08
C HIS A 228 -14.17 4.08 16.83
N VAL A 229 -13.81 4.81 17.89
CA VAL A 229 -12.82 5.90 17.84
C VAL A 229 -12.03 5.91 19.14
N GLU A 230 -10.72 5.72 19.06
CA GLU A 230 -9.81 6.07 20.15
C GLU A 230 -9.22 7.47 19.92
N PHE A 231 -9.26 8.30 20.95
CA PHE A 231 -8.80 9.68 20.86
C PHE A 231 -8.10 10.14 22.13
N LEU A 232 -7.18 11.09 21.99
CA LEU A 232 -6.38 11.64 23.07
C LEU A 232 -6.46 13.16 23.03
N LEU A 233 -6.91 13.74 24.15
CA LEU A 233 -7.00 15.19 24.30
C LEU A 233 -5.62 15.77 24.60
N PRO A 234 -5.27 16.93 24.04
CA PRO A 234 -4.02 17.60 24.37
C PRO A 234 -3.98 18.02 25.85
N ALA A 235 -2.78 18.08 26.42
CA ALA A 235 -2.58 18.44 27.83
C ALA A 235 -3.06 19.86 28.17
N LYS A 236 -3.06 20.78 27.19
CA LYS A 236 -3.52 22.17 27.33
C LYS A 236 -4.76 22.45 26.46
N GLY A 237 -5.57 23.41 26.87
CA GLY A 237 -6.81 23.81 26.18
C GLY A 237 -7.99 22.88 26.44
N SER A 238 -9.15 23.20 25.87
CA SER A 238 -10.37 22.42 26.04
C SER A 238 -10.32 21.07 25.33
N GLY A 239 -9.44 20.89 24.32
CA GLY A 239 -9.40 19.67 23.53
C GLY A 239 -10.70 19.43 22.74
N ASN A 240 -11.40 20.52 22.38
CA ASN A 240 -12.67 20.44 21.66
C ASN A 240 -12.48 19.80 20.27
N SER A 241 -13.35 18.86 19.94
CA SER A 241 -13.49 18.13 18.70
C SER A 241 -14.84 17.38 18.75
N GLY A 242 -15.08 16.44 17.85
CA GLY A 242 -16.31 15.67 17.86
C GLY A 242 -16.30 14.58 16.80
N VAL A 243 -17.07 13.53 17.07
CA VAL A 243 -17.40 12.50 16.08
C VAL A 243 -18.76 12.86 15.50
N TYR A 244 -18.78 13.45 14.31
CA TYR A 244 -20.03 13.76 13.63
C TYR A 244 -20.45 12.58 12.77
N ILE A 245 -21.57 11.96 13.12
CA ILE A 245 -22.15 10.87 12.38
C ILE A 245 -23.07 11.44 11.31
N HIS A 246 -22.78 11.05 10.07
CA HIS A 246 -23.37 11.58 8.85
C HIS A 246 -23.41 13.11 8.83
N GLY A 247 -22.37 13.78 9.36
CA GLY A 247 -22.22 15.25 9.34
C GLY A 247 -23.31 16.04 10.06
N ASN A 248 -24.17 15.38 10.83
CA ASN A 248 -25.40 15.96 11.39
C ASN A 248 -25.50 15.79 12.90
N TYR A 249 -25.05 14.65 13.41
CA TYR A 249 -25.21 14.28 14.82
C TYR A 249 -23.83 14.13 15.44
N GLU A 250 -23.50 14.99 16.39
CA GLU A 250 -22.20 15.01 17.03
C GLU A 250 -22.24 14.27 18.35
N LEU A 251 -21.36 13.28 18.50
CA LEU A 251 -20.93 12.80 19.81
C LEU A 251 -19.71 13.63 20.24
N GLN A 252 -19.90 14.41 21.29
CA GLN A 252 -19.00 15.49 21.70
C GLN A 252 -17.66 14.98 22.24
N ILE A 253 -16.54 15.60 21.83
CA ILE A 253 -15.19 15.41 22.40
C ILE A 253 -14.72 16.74 22.99
N ILE A 254 -14.72 16.86 24.31
CA ILE A 254 -14.22 18.06 24.99
C ILE A 254 -13.73 17.69 26.39
N ARG A 255 -12.82 18.46 26.97
CA ARG A 255 -12.34 18.23 28.34
C ARG A 255 -13.49 18.34 29.33
N SER A 256 -13.94 17.19 29.84
CA SER A 256 -15.01 17.09 30.84
C SER A 256 -14.60 16.31 32.09
N HIS A 257 -13.35 15.85 32.22
CA HIS A 257 -12.85 15.17 33.44
C HIS A 257 -13.17 15.99 34.70
N ASP A 258 -13.62 15.31 35.77
CA ASP A 258 -14.09 15.88 37.06
C ASP A 258 -15.28 16.85 37.01
N LYS A 259 -15.91 17.06 35.84
CA LYS A 259 -17.09 17.91 35.78
C LYS A 259 -18.26 17.27 36.53
N LYS A 260 -18.75 17.98 37.56
CA LYS A 260 -19.86 17.54 38.43
C LYS A 260 -21.23 17.64 37.75
N THR A 261 -21.46 18.74 37.02
CA THR A 261 -22.74 19.01 36.35
C THR A 261 -22.57 18.86 34.85
N LEU A 262 -23.18 17.81 34.29
CA LEU A 262 -23.13 17.50 32.87
C LEU A 262 -24.25 18.19 32.10
N THR A 263 -23.90 18.67 30.91
CA THR A 263 -24.78 19.38 29.99
C THR A 263 -24.80 18.69 28.62
N GLN A 264 -25.63 19.19 27.70
CA GLN A 264 -25.65 18.73 26.30
C GLN A 264 -24.41 19.14 25.48
N LYS A 265 -23.39 19.72 26.13
CA LYS A 265 -22.14 20.20 25.51
C LYS A 265 -20.89 19.51 26.06
N ASP A 266 -21.06 18.51 26.93
CA ASP A 266 -19.96 17.81 27.58
C ASP A 266 -19.61 16.49 26.87
N MET A 267 -18.43 15.95 27.13
CA MET A 267 -17.96 14.70 26.51
C MET A 267 -18.99 13.58 26.68
N GLY A 268 -19.31 12.91 25.56
CA GLY A 268 -20.31 11.85 25.51
C GLY A 268 -21.74 12.35 25.34
N ALA A 269 -21.98 13.67 25.29
CA ALA A 269 -23.27 14.23 24.88
C ALA A 269 -23.54 13.96 23.40
N VAL A 270 -24.81 13.67 23.07
CA VAL A 270 -25.32 13.91 21.72
C VAL A 270 -25.62 15.40 21.64
N TYR A 271 -24.74 16.16 21.02
CA TYR A 271 -24.70 17.63 21.12
C TYR A 271 -26.04 18.27 20.73
N GLY A 272 -26.63 19.04 21.66
CA GLY A 272 -27.93 19.70 21.47
C GLY A 272 -29.17 18.78 21.56
N PHE A 273 -28.98 17.50 21.90
CA PHE A 273 -30.08 16.54 22.09
C PHE A 273 -30.12 16.01 23.52
N ALA A 274 -29.00 15.46 24.03
CA ALA A 274 -28.96 14.85 25.36
C ALA A 274 -27.57 14.98 26.00
N LYS A 275 -27.56 15.25 27.31
CA LYS A 275 -26.34 15.16 28.14
C LYS A 275 -25.91 13.69 28.26
N PRO A 276 -24.63 13.39 28.54
CA PRO A 276 -24.22 12.04 28.88
C PRO A 276 -24.90 11.59 30.19
N LEU A 277 -25.18 10.27 30.29
CA LEU A 277 -25.76 9.66 31.49
C LEU A 277 -24.82 9.73 32.69
N VAL A 278 -23.52 9.60 32.44
CA VAL A 278 -22.46 9.64 33.45
C VAL A 278 -21.24 10.36 32.89
N ASN A 279 -20.43 10.96 33.77
CA ASN A 279 -19.12 11.45 33.38
C ASN A 279 -18.14 10.28 33.37
N ALA A 280 -17.68 9.89 32.19
CA ALA A 280 -16.71 8.81 32.02
C ALA A 280 -15.41 9.28 31.36
N ALA A 281 -15.21 10.59 31.23
CA ALA A 281 -14.01 11.15 30.62
C ALA A 281 -12.79 10.86 31.49
N ARG A 282 -11.72 10.34 30.88
CA ARG A 282 -10.38 10.24 31.49
C ARG A 282 -9.65 11.59 31.45
N LYS A 283 -8.52 11.72 32.16
CA LYS A 283 -7.75 12.97 32.17
C LYS A 283 -7.20 13.30 30.78
N PRO A 284 -6.99 14.58 30.43
CA PRO A 284 -6.22 14.96 29.25
C PRO A 284 -4.84 14.28 29.25
N GLY A 285 -4.38 13.83 28.08
CA GLY A 285 -3.18 12.99 27.95
C GLY A 285 -3.43 11.48 28.08
N GLU A 286 -4.62 11.06 28.52
CA GLU A 286 -5.02 9.65 28.51
C GLU A 286 -5.89 9.33 27.30
N TRP A 287 -5.73 8.11 26.77
CA TRP A 287 -6.57 7.62 25.67
C TRP A 287 -8.01 7.42 26.14
N GLN A 288 -8.91 8.04 25.41
CA GLN A 288 -10.35 7.87 25.49
C GLN A 288 -10.77 6.86 24.42
N VAL A 289 -11.86 6.14 24.66
CA VAL A 289 -12.43 5.20 23.70
C VAL A 289 -13.94 5.38 23.58
N TYR A 290 -14.41 5.58 22.35
CA TYR A 290 -15.82 5.53 22.00
C TYR A 290 -16.16 4.26 21.23
N ASP A 291 -17.28 3.66 21.61
CA ASP A 291 -18.01 2.68 20.81
C ASP A 291 -19.46 3.16 20.69
N ILE A 292 -19.91 3.38 19.46
CA ILE A 292 -21.16 4.06 19.16
C ILE A 292 -22.01 3.18 18.26
N LEU A 293 -23.11 2.66 18.78
CA LEU A 293 -24.17 2.08 17.97
C LEU A 293 -25.07 3.20 17.47
N TYR A 294 -25.11 3.38 16.15
CA TYR A 294 -25.89 4.41 15.48
C TYR A 294 -26.92 3.79 14.54
N GLU A 295 -28.17 4.23 14.68
CA GLU A 295 -29.25 3.97 13.74
C GLU A 295 -29.64 5.27 13.03
N ALA A 296 -29.56 5.31 11.70
CA ALA A 296 -29.95 6.50 10.95
C ALA A 296 -31.48 6.73 11.05
N PRO A 297 -31.95 7.99 11.04
CA PRO A 297 -33.36 8.26 10.86
C PRO A 297 -33.84 7.69 9.52
N ARG A 298 -35.07 7.20 9.46
CA ARG A 298 -35.71 6.77 8.21
C ARG A 298 -36.55 7.88 7.66
N ARG A 299 -36.44 8.11 6.35
CA ARG A 299 -37.18 9.15 5.63
C ARG A 299 -38.10 8.53 4.58
N ASP A 300 -39.23 9.19 4.32
CA ASP A 300 -40.12 8.84 3.21
C ASP A 300 -39.61 9.41 1.86
N GLY A 301 -40.36 9.17 0.78
CA GLY A 301 -40.04 9.71 -0.54
C GLY A 301 -40.04 11.24 -0.64
N LYS A 302 -40.63 11.93 0.34
CA LYS A 302 -40.63 13.41 0.47
C LYS A 302 -39.51 13.89 1.41
N GLN A 303 -38.58 13.01 1.77
CA GLN A 303 -37.47 13.26 2.68
C GLN A 303 -37.90 13.61 4.12
N LYS A 304 -39.15 13.39 4.52
CA LYS A 304 -39.59 13.62 5.90
C LYS A 304 -39.15 12.45 6.78
N ILE A 305 -38.64 12.74 7.98
CA ILE A 305 -38.32 11.68 8.96
C ILE A 305 -39.63 10.99 9.40
N VAL A 306 -39.73 9.68 9.16
CA VAL A 306 -40.83 8.80 9.59
C VAL A 306 -40.45 7.88 10.74
N LYS A 307 -39.14 7.68 10.97
CA LYS A 307 -38.59 7.01 12.17
C LYS A 307 -37.37 7.79 12.65
N GLN A 308 -37.37 8.19 13.92
CA GLN A 308 -36.22 8.86 14.53
C GLN A 308 -34.97 7.97 14.52
N GLY A 309 -33.80 8.59 14.38
CA GLY A 309 -32.53 7.90 14.57
C GLY A 309 -32.25 7.66 16.05
N SER A 310 -31.22 6.87 16.35
CA SER A 310 -30.76 6.64 17.71
C SER A 310 -29.26 6.53 17.82
N ILE A 311 -28.75 6.86 19.01
CA ILE A 311 -27.37 6.60 19.43
C ILE A 311 -27.40 5.88 20.77
N THR A 312 -26.69 4.76 20.84
CA THR A 312 -26.23 4.16 22.09
C THR A 312 -24.71 4.23 22.09
N ALA A 313 -24.12 4.86 23.11
CA ALA A 313 -22.69 5.15 23.12
C ALA A 313 -22.06 4.78 24.46
N TRP A 314 -20.87 4.19 24.39
CA TRP A 314 -20.01 3.85 25.51
C TRP A 314 -18.73 4.68 25.45
N LEU A 315 -18.34 5.22 26.61
CA LEU A 315 -17.08 5.95 26.82
C LEU A 315 -16.32 5.27 27.95
N ASN A 316 -15.10 4.80 27.67
CA ASN A 316 -14.18 4.23 28.68
C ASN A 316 -14.82 3.15 29.58
N GLY A 317 -15.62 2.27 29.00
CA GLY A 317 -16.29 1.16 29.68
C GLY A 317 -17.60 1.55 30.38
N ARG A 318 -18.10 2.77 30.17
CA ARG A 318 -19.34 3.27 30.78
C ARG A 318 -20.35 3.69 29.73
N LEU A 319 -21.60 3.26 29.88
CA LEU A 319 -22.70 3.67 29.02
C LEU A 319 -23.01 5.16 29.24
N VAL A 320 -22.76 6.00 28.22
CA VAL A 320 -22.98 7.45 28.29
C VAL A 320 -24.22 7.92 27.51
N GLN A 321 -24.71 7.11 26.57
CA GLN A 321 -25.97 7.35 25.86
C GLN A 321 -26.71 6.01 25.71
N LYS A 322 -28.01 5.98 26.03
CA LYS A 322 -28.83 4.76 25.93
C LYS A 322 -30.01 5.03 25.00
N ASN A 323 -29.93 4.56 23.76
CA ASN A 323 -30.97 4.71 22.75
C ASN A 323 -31.49 6.16 22.60
N THR A 324 -30.57 7.13 22.65
CA THR A 324 -30.89 8.56 22.59
C THR A 324 -31.44 8.89 21.21
N ARG A 325 -32.71 9.30 21.16
CA ARG A 325 -33.42 9.59 19.90
C ARG A 325 -33.16 11.00 19.40
N PHE A 326 -33.07 11.13 18.08
CA PHE A 326 -32.94 12.43 17.41
C PHE A 326 -33.77 12.48 16.12
N GLY A 327 -34.29 13.68 15.86
CA GLY A 327 -34.98 14.06 14.63
C GLY A 327 -34.07 14.85 13.70
N GLU A 328 -34.55 15.97 13.17
CA GLU A 328 -33.76 16.82 12.27
C GLU A 328 -32.50 17.39 12.96
N PRO A 329 -31.40 17.63 12.21
CA PRO A 329 -30.18 18.21 12.75
C PRO A 329 -30.42 19.59 13.37
N ARG A 330 -30.05 19.74 14.65
CA ARG A 330 -30.29 20.96 15.45
C ARG A 330 -29.16 21.98 15.39
N SER A 331 -27.90 21.54 15.29
CA SER A 331 -26.76 22.45 15.31
C SER A 331 -26.76 23.35 14.07
N VAL A 332 -26.47 24.64 14.19
CA VAL A 332 -26.20 25.50 13.01
C VAL A 332 -24.76 25.36 12.51
N TYR A 333 -23.89 24.80 13.36
CA TYR A 333 -22.46 24.66 13.11
C TYR A 333 -22.08 23.29 12.52
N HIS A 334 -23.05 22.43 12.19
CA HIS A 334 -22.72 21.12 11.64
C HIS A 334 -22.11 21.22 10.21
N PRO A 335 -21.27 20.24 9.79
CA PRO A 335 -20.49 20.28 8.56
C PRO A 335 -21.22 20.64 7.25
N TYR A 336 -22.53 20.41 7.15
CA TYR A 336 -23.29 20.74 5.93
C TYR A 336 -23.93 22.12 5.94
N ARG A 337 -23.97 22.82 7.08
CA ARG A 337 -24.47 24.21 7.18
C ARG A 337 -23.31 25.20 7.27
N HIS A 338 -22.31 24.90 8.09
CA HIS A 338 -21.19 25.79 8.32
C HIS A 338 -20.00 25.44 7.41
N GLN A 339 -19.60 26.38 6.56
CA GLN A 339 -18.47 26.22 5.62
C GLN A 339 -18.59 24.96 4.74
N ALA A 340 -19.81 24.72 4.23
CA ALA A 340 -20.13 23.58 3.38
C ALA A 340 -19.59 23.77 1.96
N THR A 341 -18.76 22.83 1.53
CA THR A 341 -18.20 22.77 0.17
C THR A 341 -19.21 22.15 -0.81
N PRO A 342 -19.00 22.30 -2.13
CA PRO A 342 -19.79 21.57 -3.13
C PRO A 342 -19.80 20.05 -2.90
N TYR A 343 -18.65 19.49 -2.51
CA TYR A 343 -18.52 18.07 -2.15
C TYR A 343 -19.46 17.69 -1.01
N LEU A 344 -19.46 18.45 0.09
CA LEU A 344 -20.31 18.18 1.24
C LEU A 344 -21.81 18.37 0.93
N LYS A 345 -22.16 19.38 0.12
CA LYS A 345 -23.55 19.58 -0.34
C LYS A 345 -24.07 18.38 -1.12
N ALA A 346 -23.25 17.83 -2.03
CA ALA A 346 -23.62 16.62 -2.79
C ALA A 346 -23.83 15.40 -1.88
N ILE A 347 -23.01 15.23 -0.85
CA ILE A 347 -23.19 14.18 0.16
C ILE A 347 -24.51 14.38 0.90
N PHE A 348 -24.80 15.60 1.37
CA PHE A 348 -26.01 15.88 2.15
C PHE A 348 -27.30 15.63 1.36
N GLU A 349 -27.34 16.04 0.09
CA GLU A 349 -28.49 15.77 -0.79
C GLU A 349 -28.71 14.27 -1.02
N LYS A 350 -27.62 13.50 -1.17
CA LYS A 350 -27.69 12.05 -1.30
C LYS A 350 -28.17 11.41 0.00
N GLN A 351 -27.62 11.83 1.14
CA GLN A 351 -27.95 11.32 2.46
C GLN A 351 -29.45 11.45 2.77
N LYS A 352 -30.10 12.56 2.40
CA LYS A 352 -31.55 12.72 2.61
C LYS A 352 -32.40 11.68 1.86
N LYS A 353 -31.88 11.11 0.75
CA LYS A 353 -32.55 10.10 -0.07
C LYS A 353 -32.19 8.68 0.33
N THR A 354 -30.95 8.44 0.75
CA THR A 354 -30.43 7.09 0.99
C THR A 354 -30.27 6.75 2.47
N MET A 355 -30.37 7.75 3.35
CA MET A 355 -30.04 7.68 4.77
C MET A 355 -28.57 7.30 5.05
N THR A 356 -27.74 7.21 4.00
CA THR A 356 -26.32 6.86 4.11
C THR A 356 -25.43 8.09 4.16
N GLY A 357 -24.41 8.08 5.02
CA GLY A 357 -23.46 9.17 5.14
C GLY A 357 -22.12 8.74 5.75
N PRO A 358 -21.14 9.66 5.80
CA PRO A 358 -19.82 9.39 6.37
C PRO A 358 -19.77 9.68 7.87
N VAL A 359 -18.66 9.33 8.53
CA VAL A 359 -18.26 9.90 9.83
C VAL A 359 -17.27 11.02 9.59
N PHE A 360 -17.37 12.10 10.37
CA PHE A 360 -16.37 13.15 10.40
C PHE A 360 -15.64 13.16 11.73
N LEU A 361 -14.37 13.54 11.68
CA LEU A 361 -13.60 13.96 12.85
C LEU A 361 -13.42 15.48 12.75
N GLN A 362 -13.84 16.18 13.81
CA GLN A 362 -13.88 17.64 13.82
C GLN A 362 -12.51 18.24 14.15
N ASP A 363 -12.01 19.12 13.29
CA ASP A 363 -11.07 20.17 13.69
C ASP A 363 -11.85 21.30 14.41
N HIS A 364 -11.50 21.58 15.67
CA HIS A 364 -11.97 22.77 16.39
C HIS A 364 -10.78 23.56 16.98
N GLY A 365 -9.65 23.60 16.27
CA GLY A 365 -8.46 24.35 16.66
C GLY A 365 -7.63 23.70 17.77
N HIS A 366 -7.93 22.47 18.15
CA HIS A 366 -7.16 21.69 19.13
C HIS A 366 -6.52 20.46 18.50
N ALA A 367 -5.28 20.16 18.90
CA ALA A 367 -4.51 19.01 18.44
C ALA A 367 -4.95 17.70 19.12
N VAL A 368 -6.24 17.36 18.99
CA VAL A 368 -6.76 16.05 19.38
C VAL A 368 -6.12 15.00 18.48
N ARG A 369 -5.65 13.91 19.09
CA ARG A 369 -5.00 12.81 18.38
C ARG A 369 -5.94 11.63 18.30
N PHE A 370 -5.95 10.94 17.18
CA PHE A 370 -6.80 9.78 16.93
C PHE A 370 -5.95 8.57 16.60
N ARG A 371 -6.44 7.39 16.97
CA ARG A 371 -5.95 6.08 16.51
C ARG A 371 -7.11 5.10 16.47
N ASN A 372 -6.90 3.94 15.85
CA ASN A 372 -7.86 2.84 15.86
C ASN A 372 -9.30 3.31 15.58
N VAL A 373 -9.54 3.78 14.36
CA VAL A 373 -10.85 4.26 13.92
C VAL A 373 -11.41 3.27 12.93
N TRP A 374 -12.59 2.71 13.20
CA TRP A 374 -13.23 1.75 12.32
C TRP A 374 -14.76 1.84 12.37
N ILE A 375 -15.39 1.37 11.30
CA ILE A 375 -16.84 1.31 11.15
C ILE A 375 -17.23 -0.13 10.86
N LEU A 376 -18.14 -0.70 11.64
CA LEU A 376 -18.81 -1.97 11.36
C LEU A 376 -20.23 -1.67 10.87
N PRO A 377 -20.50 -1.73 9.56
CA PRO A 377 -21.84 -1.57 9.02
C PRO A 377 -22.79 -2.64 9.57
N LEU A 378 -24.02 -2.22 9.86
CA LEU A 378 -25.10 -3.10 10.32
C LEU A 378 -26.14 -3.37 9.23
N ASP A 379 -25.87 -2.90 8.02
CA ASP A 379 -26.59 -3.22 6.80
C ASP A 379 -25.69 -3.27 5.56
N ASP A 380 -26.27 -3.67 4.45
CA ASP A 380 -25.60 -3.83 3.16
C ASP A 380 -25.57 -2.51 2.35
N GLU A 381 -25.92 -1.38 2.97
CA GLU A 381 -25.92 -0.06 2.33
C GLU A 381 -24.54 0.61 2.34
N SER A 382 -23.58 0.01 3.06
CA SER A 382 -22.23 0.53 3.18
C SER A 382 -21.45 0.46 1.87
N LYS A 383 -20.74 1.54 1.54
CA LYS A 383 -19.91 1.63 0.33
C LYS A 383 -18.78 2.64 0.47
N ILE A 384 -17.72 2.40 -0.27
CA ILE A 384 -16.68 3.40 -0.51
C ILE A 384 -17.25 4.46 -1.45
N TYR A 385 -17.43 5.67 -0.93
CA TYR A 385 -17.82 6.85 -1.69
C TYR A 385 -16.59 7.46 -2.37
N LYS A 386 -16.63 7.48 -3.69
CA LYS A 386 -15.64 8.19 -4.50
C LYS A 386 -16.17 9.60 -4.80
N PRO A 387 -15.37 10.65 -4.55
CA PRO A 387 -15.69 11.98 -5.02
C PRO A 387 -16.01 11.97 -6.52
N PRO A 388 -16.99 12.77 -6.99
CA PRO A 388 -17.19 12.94 -8.42
C PRO A 388 -15.90 13.43 -9.06
N ALA A 389 -15.50 12.87 -10.21
CA ALA A 389 -14.38 13.42 -10.96
C ALA A 389 -14.68 14.89 -11.30
N GLU A 390 -13.74 15.79 -11.03
CA GLU A 390 -13.87 17.17 -11.45
C GLU A 390 -14.15 17.19 -12.95
N LYS A 391 -15.29 17.74 -13.37
CA LYS A 391 -15.45 18.18 -14.75
C LYS A 391 -14.39 19.27 -14.93
N LYS A 392 -13.29 18.97 -15.61
CA LYS A 392 -12.35 20.00 -16.05
C LYS A 392 -13.18 21.04 -16.78
N ALA A 393 -13.35 22.21 -16.16
CA ALA A 393 -13.94 23.34 -16.83
C ALA A 393 -12.99 23.68 -17.98
N GLU A 394 -13.40 23.36 -19.22
CA GLU A 394 -12.81 23.97 -20.40
C GLU A 394 -12.98 25.48 -20.24
N LYS A 395 -11.92 26.15 -19.78
CA LYS A 395 -11.78 27.58 -19.98
C LYS A 395 -11.78 27.78 -21.50
N LYS A 396 -12.95 28.11 -22.06
CA LYS A 396 -13.03 28.80 -23.35
C LYS A 396 -12.20 30.06 -23.19
N ALA A 397 -10.99 30.03 -23.75
CA ALA A 397 -10.24 31.23 -24.07
C ALA A 397 -11.12 32.01 -25.05
N GLY A 398 -11.64 33.16 -24.60
CA GLY A 398 -12.24 34.14 -25.50
C GLY A 398 -11.16 34.60 -26.48
N LYS A 399 -11.48 34.48 -27.77
CA LYS A 399 -10.85 35.25 -28.83
C LYS A 399 -11.51 36.62 -28.90
#